data_AF-A0ABD7RQY9-F1
#
_entry.id   AF-A0ABD7RQY9-F1
#
_cell.length_a   1.000
_cell.length_b   1.000
_cell.length_c   1.000
_cell.angle_alpha   90.00
_cell.angle_beta   90.00
_cell.angle_gamma   90.00
#
_symmetry.space_group_name_H-M   'P 1'
#
loop_
_entity.id
_entity.type
_entity.pdbx_description
1 polymer ?
#
loop_
_entity_poly.entity_id
_entity_poly.type
_entity_poly.pdbx_seq_one_letter_code
_entity_poly.pdbx_strand_id
1 'polypeptide(L)'
;MTLRLAPLPGLDTALLLQQGEILEHAALMIESATASQDEIEELRIRAEEYCVLADSGRIALVPGTAAKLRAGADELKALIRDWHQTQQDLAEEIADERA
;
A
#
# COMPACT_ATOMS: atom_id res chain seq x y z
N MET A 1 -31.74 9.77 -21.52
CA MET A 1 -30.68 10.20 -20.58
C MET A 1 -29.36 9.68 -21.09
N THR A 2 -28.43 10.55 -21.46
CA THR A 2 -27.08 10.17 -21.88
C THR A 2 -26.19 10.16 -20.63
N LEU A 3 -25.71 8.98 -20.23
CA LEU A 3 -24.70 8.86 -19.17
C LEU A 3 -23.40 9.46 -19.71
N ARG A 4 -22.95 10.57 -19.12
CA ARG A 4 -21.60 11.09 -19.37
C ARG A 4 -20.67 10.51 -18.31
N LEU A 5 -19.58 9.89 -18.78
CA LEU A 5 -18.50 9.48 -17.90
C LEU A 5 -17.87 10.73 -17.27
N ALA A 6 -17.50 10.62 -15.99
CA ALA A 6 -16.71 11.63 -15.33
C ALA A 6 -15.39 11.83 -16.08
N PRO A 7 -14.84 13.06 -16.11
CA PRO A 7 -13.51 13.28 -16.66
C PRO A 7 -12.47 12.44 -15.92
N LEU A 8 -11.49 11.92 -16.66
CA LEU A 8 -10.39 11.17 -16.07
C LEU A 8 -9.63 12.05 -15.07
N PRO A 9 -9.19 11.49 -13.93
CA PRO A 9 -8.39 12.23 -12.97
C PRO A 9 -7.06 12.66 -13.59
N GLY A 10 -6.53 13.79 -13.13
CA GLY A 10 -5.15 14.18 -13.42
C GLY A 10 -4.18 13.13 -12.88
N LEU A 11 -2.97 13.05 -13.44
CA LEU A 11 -1.97 12.05 -13.08
C LEU A 11 -1.69 12.02 -11.58
N ASP A 12 -1.50 13.18 -10.94
CA ASP A 12 -1.32 13.29 -9.49
C ASP A 12 -2.45 12.62 -8.71
N THR A 13 -3.70 12.93 -9.08
CA THR A 13 -4.88 12.37 -8.44
C THR A 13 -4.95 10.86 -8.69
N ALA A 14 -4.66 10.40 -9.91
CA ALA A 14 -4.64 8.98 -10.23
C ALA A 14 -3.60 8.22 -9.40
N LEU A 15 -2.37 8.75 -9.28
CA LEU A 15 -1.31 8.15 -8.46
C LEU A 15 -1.70 8.09 -6.97
N LEU A 16 -2.27 9.16 -6.44
CA LEU A 16 -2.72 9.19 -5.04
C LEU A 16 -3.89 8.24 -4.78
N LEU A 17 -4.82 8.11 -5.73
CA LEU A 17 -5.92 7.15 -5.65
C LEU A 17 -5.38 5.71 -5.66
N GLN A 18 -4.48 5.39 -6.60
CA GLN A 18 -3.87 4.07 -6.66
C GLN A 18 -3.06 3.74 -5.40
N GLN A 19 -2.34 4.72 -4.83
CA GLN A 19 -1.65 4.55 -3.55
C GLN A 19 -2.64 4.26 -2.40
N GLY A 20 -3.80 4.94 -2.38
CA GLY A 20 -4.86 4.69 -1.41
C GLY A 20 -5.50 3.31 -1.55
N GLU A 21 -5.77 2.87 -2.79
CA GLU A 21 -6.30 1.53 -3.08
C GLU A 21 -5.33 0.42 -2.62
N ILE A 22 -4.02 0.61 -2.78
CA ILE A 22 -3.01 -0.33 -2.29
C ILE A 22 -3.07 -0.44 -0.75
N LEU A 23 -3.14 0.69 -0.05
CA LEU A 23 -3.22 0.73 1.41
C LEU A 23 -4.48 0.04 1.93
N GLU A 24 -5.63 0.37 1.34
CA GLU A 24 -6.91 -0.24 1.69
C GLU A 24 -6.88 -1.75 1.45
N HIS A 25 -6.35 -2.18 0.30
CA HIS A 25 -6.25 -3.60 -0.01
C HIS A 25 -5.37 -4.36 0.99
N ALA A 26 -4.19 -3.82 1.31
CA ALA A 26 -3.29 -4.44 2.28
C ALA A 26 -3.93 -4.52 3.68
N ALA A 27 -4.59 -3.45 4.13
CA ALA A 27 -5.30 -3.44 5.41
C ALA A 27 -6.40 -4.50 5.46
N LEU A 28 -7.24 -4.58 4.42
CA LEU A 28 -8.31 -5.58 4.33
C LEU A 28 -7.77 -7.02 4.37
N MET A 29 -6.68 -7.31 3.65
CA MET A 29 -6.06 -8.64 3.63
C MET A 29 -5.51 -9.04 4.99
N ILE A 30 -4.84 -8.11 5.67
CA ILE A 30 -4.25 -8.34 7.00
C ILE A 30 -5.37 -8.53 8.04
N GLU A 31 -6.36 -7.65 8.07
CA GLU A 31 -7.48 -7.70 9.03
C GLU A 31 -8.35 -8.94 8.84
N SER A 32 -8.52 -9.41 7.59
CA SER A 32 -9.28 -10.63 7.29
C SER A 32 -8.48 -11.93 7.41
N ALA A 33 -7.20 -11.85 7.79
CA ALA A 33 -6.28 -12.98 7.88
C ALA A 33 -6.15 -13.79 6.58
N THR A 34 -6.36 -13.14 5.43
CA THR A 34 -6.18 -13.75 4.10
C THR A 34 -4.86 -13.34 3.44
N ALA A 35 -4.12 -12.43 4.05
CA ALA A 35 -2.84 -11.95 3.55
C ALA A 35 -1.84 -13.10 3.32
N SER A 36 -1.43 -13.27 2.06
CA SER A 36 -0.22 -14.04 1.73
C SER A 36 1.00 -13.11 1.70
N GLN A 37 2.18 -13.67 2.01
CA GLN A 37 3.42 -12.90 1.99
C GLN A 37 3.74 -12.36 0.59
N ASP A 38 3.48 -13.15 -0.45
CA ASP A 38 3.75 -12.76 -1.83
C ASP A 38 2.86 -11.61 -2.29
N GLU A 39 1.55 -11.66 -1.99
CA GLU A 39 0.62 -10.59 -2.37
C GLU A 39 0.91 -9.29 -1.63
N ILE A 40 1.24 -9.38 -0.33
CA ILE A 40 1.62 -8.22 0.47
C ILE A 40 2.92 -7.59 -0.05
N GLU A 41 3.88 -8.40 -0.47
CA GLU A 41 5.13 -7.92 -1.06
C GLU A 41 4.89 -7.26 -2.43
N GLU A 42 3.99 -7.80 -3.26
CA GLU A 42 3.58 -7.17 -4.51
C GLU A 42 2.97 -5.77 -4.27
N LEU A 43 2.07 -5.66 -3.29
CA LEU A 43 1.49 -4.38 -2.89
C LEU A 43 2.56 -3.39 -2.42
N ARG A 44 3.55 -3.86 -1.64
CA ARG A 44 4.70 -3.07 -1.21
C ARG A 44 5.51 -2.52 -2.39
N ILE A 45 5.84 -3.38 -3.35
CA ILE A 45 6.61 -3.00 -4.53
C ILE A 45 5.85 -1.95 -5.34
N ARG A 46 4.55 -2.17 -5.60
CA ARG A 46 3.72 -1.23 -6.36
C ARG A 46 3.64 0.16 -5.71
N ALA A 47 3.53 0.24 -4.39
CA ALA A 47 3.58 1.52 -3.67
C ALA A 47 4.94 2.23 -3.85
N GLU A 48 6.05 1.48 -3.85
CA GLU A 48 7.39 2.04 -4.07
C GLU A 48 7.61 2.53 -5.51
N GLU A 49 7.03 1.85 -6.50
CA GLU A 49 7.11 2.27 -7.91
C GLU A 49 6.57 3.69 -8.12
N TYR A 50 5.49 4.07 -7.43
CA TYR A 50 4.94 5.42 -7.51
C TYR A 50 5.87 6.47 -6.89
N CYS A 51 6.59 6.10 -5.83
CA CYS A 51 7.63 6.95 -5.25
C CYS A 51 8.79 7.15 -6.23
N VAL A 52 9.28 6.06 -6.86
CA VAL A 52 10.34 6.13 -7.87
C VAL A 52 9.92 6.99 -9.06
N LEU A 53 8.67 6.85 -9.51
CA LEU A 53 8.11 7.67 -10.57
C LEU A 53 8.14 9.16 -10.21
N ALA A 54 7.69 9.49 -8.99
CA ALA A 54 7.64 10.85 -8.49
C ALA A 54 9.05 11.47 -8.32
N ASP A 55 10.02 10.67 -7.89
CA ASP A 55 11.40 11.12 -7.67
C ASP A 55 12.23 11.16 -8.97
N SER A 56 11.74 10.58 -10.07
CA SER A 56 12.47 10.48 -11.33
C SER A 56 12.80 11.85 -11.96
N GLY A 57 12.09 12.91 -11.58
CA GLY A 57 12.17 14.24 -12.19
C GLY A 57 11.66 14.29 -13.64
N ARG A 58 11.16 13.18 -14.18
CA ARG A 58 10.66 13.08 -15.56
C ARG A 58 9.21 13.52 -15.71
N ILE A 59 8.48 13.57 -14.59
CA ILE A 59 7.07 13.93 -14.54
C ILE A 59 6.91 15.12 -13.61
N ALA A 60 6.28 16.18 -14.13
CA ALA A 60 5.91 17.33 -13.32
C ALA A 60 4.67 16.98 -12.50
N LEU A 61 4.88 16.72 -11.22
CA LEU A 61 3.82 16.53 -10.24
C LEU A 61 3.52 17.85 -9.53
N VAL A 62 2.28 17.98 -9.06
CA VAL A 62 1.86 19.07 -8.17
C VAL A 62 2.72 19.04 -6.89
N PRO A 63 3.14 20.21 -6.37
CA PRO A 63 3.88 20.27 -5.13
C PRO A 63 3.21 19.49 -4.00
N GLY A 64 3.98 18.61 -3.35
CA GLY A 64 3.51 17.76 -2.26
C GLY A 64 2.95 16.40 -2.68
N THR A 65 2.70 16.13 -3.97
CA THR A 65 2.27 14.78 -4.44
C THR A 65 3.32 13.72 -4.10
N ALA A 66 4.59 13.97 -4.40
CA ALA A 66 5.69 13.03 -4.11
C ALA A 66 5.79 12.71 -2.60
N ALA A 67 5.65 13.73 -1.74
CA ALA A 67 5.68 13.54 -0.29
C ALA A 67 4.51 12.68 0.21
N LYS A 68 3.31 12.84 -0.38
CA LYS A 68 2.14 12.02 -0.05
C LYS A 68 2.28 10.58 -0.52
N LEU A 69 2.81 10.35 -1.71
CA LEU A 69 3.09 9.00 -2.21
C LEU A 69 4.08 8.28 -1.29
N ARG A 70 5.14 8.98 -0.88
CA ARG A 70 6.11 8.45 0.07
C ARG A 70 5.50 8.13 1.44
N ALA A 71 4.68 9.04 1.98
CA ALA A 71 3.97 8.78 3.23
C ALA A 71 3.11 7.52 3.15
N GLY A 72 2.39 7.32 2.05
CA GLY A 72 1.59 6.11 1.84
C GLY A 72 2.44 4.84 1.71
N ALA A 73 3.59 4.91 1.02
CA ALA A 73 4.50 3.76 0.96
C ALA A 73 5.13 3.43 2.32
N ASP A 74 5.46 4.43 3.12
CA ASP A 74 6.00 4.26 4.47
C ASP A 74 4.94 3.70 5.44
N GLU A 75 3.68 4.15 5.32
CA GLU A 75 2.54 3.61 6.05
C GLU A 75 2.33 2.12 5.75
N LEU A 76 2.37 1.72 4.47
CA LEU A 76 2.28 0.32 4.08
C LEU A 76 3.42 -0.52 4.67
N LYS A 77 4.66 -0.01 4.68
CA LYS A 77 5.79 -0.71 5.30
C LYS A 77 5.62 -0.88 6.81
N ALA A 78 5.00 0.08 7.49
CA ALA A 78 4.70 -0.04 8.92
C ALA A 78 3.65 -1.14 9.14
N LEU A 79 2.55 -1.10 8.39
CA LEU A 79 1.48 -2.09 8.44
C LEU A 79 2.02 -3.53 8.24
N ILE A 80 2.85 -3.74 7.23
CA ILE A 80 3.45 -5.05 6.92
C ILE A 80 4.35 -5.53 8.05
N ARG A 81 5.12 -4.62 8.67
CA ARG A 81 6.00 -4.96 9.80
C ARG A 81 5.19 -5.39 11.02
N ASP A 82 4.15 -4.65 11.35
CA ASP A 82 3.28 -4.95 12.50
C ASP A 82 2.54 -6.28 12.30
N TRP A 83 2.13 -6.57 11.06
CA TRP A 83 1.57 -7.86 10.69
C TRP A 83 2.58 -9.00 10.87
N HIS A 84 3.81 -8.85 10.37
CA HIS A 84 4.86 -9.86 10.56
C HIS A 84 5.18 -10.12 12.03
N GLN A 85 5.24 -9.06 12.86
CA GLN A 85 5.43 -9.20 14.29
C GLN A 85 4.29 -10.01 14.92
N THR A 86 3.05 -9.69 14.59
CA THR A 86 1.87 -10.41 15.08
C THR A 86 1.89 -11.90 14.70
N GLN A 87 2.33 -12.23 13.48
CA GLN A 87 2.47 -13.61 13.04
C GLN A 87 3.56 -14.37 13.82
N GLN A 88 4.66 -13.69 14.15
CA GLN A 88 5.75 -14.26 14.96
C GLN A 88 5.29 -14.53 16.39
N ASP A 89 4.68 -13.54 17.03
CA ASP A 89 4.17 -13.65 18.41
C ASP A 89 3.17 -14.81 18.52
N LEU A 90 2.24 -14.92 17.57
CA LEU A 90 1.27 -16.01 17.52
C LEU A 90 1.95 -17.39 17.34
N ALA A 91 2.99 -17.47 16.51
CA ALA A 91 3.72 -18.71 16.31
C ALA A 91 4.48 -19.15 17.57
N GLU A 92 5.03 -18.21 18.33
CA GLU A 92 5.68 -18.44 19.62
C GLU A 92 4.67 -18.95 20.67
N GLU A 93 3.51 -18.30 20.80
CA GLU A 93 2.44 -18.74 21.71
C GLU A 93 1.98 -20.19 21.41
N ILE A 94 1.78 -20.52 20.14
CA ILE A 94 1.38 -21.88 19.73
C ILE A 94 2.48 -22.91 20.02
N ALA A 95 3.76 -22.52 19.91
CA ALA A 95 4.88 -23.41 20.21
C ALA A 95 4.98 -23.69 21.71
N ASP A 96 4.80 -22.66 22.54
CA ASP A 96 4.82 -22.76 24.00
C ASP A 96 3.68 -23.63 24.54
N GLU A 97 2.47 -23.53 23.97
CA GLU A 97 1.33 -24.39 24.35
C GLU A 97 1.55 -25.88 24.01
N ARG A 98 2.48 -26.18 23.09
CA ARG A 98 2.78 -27.56 22.64
C ARG A 98 3.97 -28.20 23.37
N ALA A 99 4.71 -27.44 24.17
CA ALA A 99 5.91 -27.88 24.90
C ALA A 99 5.57 -28.42 26.30
#